data_AF-A0A9P7FKX5-F1
#
_entry.id   AF-A0A9P7FKX5-F1
#
_cell.length_a   1.000
_cell.length_b   1.000
_cell.length_c   1.000
_cell.angle_alpha   90.00
_cell.angle_beta   90.00
_cell.angle_gamma   90.00
#
_symmetry.space_group_name_H-M   'P 1'
#
loop_
_entity.id
_entity.type
_entity.pdbx_description
1 polymer ?
#
loop_
_entity_poly.entity_id
_entity_poly.type
_entity_poly.pdbx_seq_one_letter_code
_entity_poly.pdbx_strand_id
1 'polypeptide(L)'
;MTGEPKTGDRLLQLVLDDIEYMEEHFGVHVIAWCTDDGPDGKKMRRLLRRHFPWIMVLVCWAHQINLIVGDFLTFKCDLLLIIAQCLEVIKWFNNHGAALALLEEEMKITYQ
;
A
#
# COMPACT_ATOMS: atom_id res chain seq x y z
N MET A 1 -8.76 10.15 10.21
CA MET A 1 -8.49 8.84 10.85
C MET A 1 -9.59 8.57 11.85
N THR A 2 -10.19 7.39 11.85
CA THR A 2 -11.36 7.03 12.70
C THR A 2 -11.02 6.88 14.19
N GLY A 3 -9.74 6.96 14.58
CA GLY A 3 -9.29 6.83 15.97
C GLY A 3 -9.24 5.38 16.48
N GLU A 4 -9.67 4.43 15.68
CA GLU A 4 -9.69 3.02 16.04
C GLU A 4 -8.30 2.36 15.98
N PRO A 5 -8.07 1.31 16.78
CA PRO A 5 -6.78 0.64 16.85
C PRO A 5 -6.47 -0.11 15.54
N LYS A 6 -5.33 0.24 14.94
CA LYS A 6 -4.78 -0.44 13.75
C LYS A 6 -4.24 -1.81 14.15
N THR A 7 -5.12 -2.81 14.10
CA THR A 7 -4.83 -4.20 14.49
C THR A 7 -5.47 -5.18 13.50
N GLY A 8 -4.89 -6.37 13.38
CA GLY A 8 -5.45 -7.41 12.52
C GLY A 8 -6.83 -7.94 12.95
N ASP A 9 -7.19 -7.89 14.23
CA ASP A 9 -8.54 -8.28 14.69
C ASP A 9 -9.58 -7.23 14.28
N ARG A 10 -9.24 -5.93 14.43
CA ARG A 10 -10.13 -4.86 13.98
C ARG A 10 -10.29 -4.88 12.47
N LEU A 11 -9.20 -5.09 11.73
CA LEU A 11 -9.27 -5.26 10.28
C LEU A 11 -10.14 -6.45 9.89
N LEU A 12 -10.10 -7.57 10.62
CA LEU A 12 -10.98 -8.71 10.36
C LEU A 12 -12.46 -8.33 10.51
N GLN A 13 -12.83 -7.59 11.55
CA GLN A 13 -14.22 -7.16 11.73
C GLN A 13 -14.72 -6.35 10.53
N LEU A 14 -13.95 -5.35 10.11
CA LEU A 14 -14.28 -4.55 8.93
C LEU A 14 -14.43 -5.41 7.67
N VAL A 15 -13.53 -6.39 7.49
CA VAL A 15 -13.59 -7.31 6.34
C VAL A 15 -14.82 -8.22 6.39
N LEU A 16 -15.25 -8.66 7.58
CA LEU A 16 -16.47 -9.46 7.72
C LEU A 16 -17.71 -8.62 7.40
N ASP A 17 -17.78 -7.39 7.91
CA ASP A 17 -18.87 -6.45 7.63
C ASP A 17 -18.93 -6.14 6.12
N ASP A 18 -17.77 -5.96 5.47
CA ASP A 18 -17.66 -5.74 4.02
C ASP A 18 -18.13 -6.97 3.21
N ILE A 19 -17.77 -8.18 3.63
CA ILE A 19 -18.22 -9.42 2.96
C ILE A 19 -19.74 -9.55 3.09
N GLU A 20 -20.30 -9.40 4.29
CA GLU A 20 -21.74 -9.45 4.52
C GLU A 20 -22.46 -8.42 3.64
N TYR A 21 -21.99 -7.17 3.64
CA TYR A 21 -22.53 -6.13 2.76
C TYR A 21 -22.47 -6.52 1.29
N MET A 22 -21.35 -7.07 0.81
CA MET A 22 -21.21 -7.49 -0.58
C MET A 22 -22.18 -8.60 -0.95
N GLU A 23 -22.30 -9.63 -0.12
CA GLU A 23 -23.16 -10.78 -0.41
C GLU A 23 -24.64 -10.40 -0.31
N GLU A 24 -25.04 -9.59 0.66
CA GLU A 24 -26.45 -9.18 0.84
C GLU A 24 -26.91 -8.12 -0.17
N HIS A 25 -26.09 -7.10 -0.43
CA HIS A 25 -26.51 -5.96 -1.25
C HIS A 25 -26.26 -6.17 -2.74
N PHE A 26 -25.18 -6.87 -3.09
CA PHE A 26 -24.83 -7.10 -4.50
C PHE A 26 -25.11 -8.54 -4.96
N GLY A 27 -25.48 -9.45 -4.05
CA GLY A 27 -25.78 -10.84 -4.41
C GLY A 27 -24.56 -11.60 -4.97
N VAL A 28 -23.36 -11.15 -4.65
CA VAL A 28 -22.11 -11.80 -5.08
C VAL A 28 -21.67 -12.84 -4.05
N HIS A 29 -20.79 -13.76 -4.45
CA HIS A 29 -20.11 -14.65 -3.51
C HIS A 29 -18.62 -14.33 -3.47
N VAL A 30 -18.11 -13.99 -2.29
CA VAL A 30 -16.71 -13.58 -2.15
C VAL A 30 -15.81 -14.81 -2.12
N ILE A 31 -15.06 -15.02 -3.20
CA ILE A 31 -14.15 -16.16 -3.34
C ILE A 31 -12.69 -15.87 -2.95
N ALA A 32 -12.32 -14.58 -2.89
CA ALA A 32 -10.95 -14.17 -2.61
C ALA A 32 -10.88 -12.81 -1.90
N TRP A 33 -9.82 -12.63 -1.11
CA TRP A 33 -9.50 -11.36 -0.45
C TRP A 33 -8.01 -11.03 -0.58
N CYS A 34 -7.69 -9.80 -0.96
CA CYS A 34 -6.31 -9.34 -1.17
C CYS A 34 -5.99 -8.13 -0.29
N THR A 35 -4.86 -8.16 0.42
CA THR A 35 -4.33 -7.01 1.17
C THR A 35 -2.82 -6.88 0.98
N ASP A 36 -2.22 -5.75 1.37
CA ASP A 36 -0.76 -5.62 1.45
C ASP A 36 -0.13 -6.64 2.42
N ASP A 37 1.20 -6.76 2.47
CA ASP A 37 1.85 -7.66 3.44
C ASP A 37 2.11 -7.02 4.80
N GLY A 38 1.33 -6.01 5.16
CA GLY A 38 1.36 -5.40 6.48
C GLY A 38 1.00 -6.40 7.59
N PRO A 39 1.49 -6.19 8.83
CA PRO A 39 1.26 -7.10 9.94
C PRO A 39 -0.25 -7.30 10.25
N ASP A 40 -1.04 -6.23 10.13
CA ASP A 40 -2.49 -6.27 10.34
C ASP A 40 -3.18 -7.14 9.29
N GLY A 41 -2.86 -6.90 8.00
CA GLY A 41 -3.35 -7.69 6.88
C GLY A 41 -2.97 -9.17 7.01
N LYS A 42 -1.74 -9.46 7.40
CA LYS A 42 -1.25 -10.83 7.63
C LYS A 42 -2.05 -11.56 8.72
N LYS A 43 -2.30 -10.91 9.87
CA LYS A 43 -3.12 -11.50 10.93
C LYS A 43 -4.58 -11.68 10.48
N MET A 44 -5.17 -10.66 9.85
CA MET A 44 -6.53 -10.72 9.34
C MET A 44 -6.71 -11.87 8.35
N ARG A 45 -5.87 -11.98 7.30
CA ARG A 45 -5.97 -13.05 6.28
C ARG A 45 -5.92 -14.44 6.90
N ARG A 46 -5.05 -14.64 7.92
CA ARG A 46 -4.96 -15.91 8.66
C ARG A 46 -6.25 -16.24 9.40
N LEU A 47 -6.89 -15.25 10.03
CA LEU A 47 -8.15 -15.43 10.74
C LEU A 47 -9.32 -15.60 9.76
N LEU A 48 -9.36 -14.83 8.67
CA LEU A 48 -10.38 -14.93 7.64
C LEU A 48 -10.47 -16.34 7.05
N ARG A 49 -9.33 -16.99 6.78
CA ARG A 49 -9.30 -18.40 6.35
C ARG A 49 -9.85 -19.39 7.37
N ARG A 50 -9.88 -19.05 8.66
CA ARG A 50 -10.52 -19.88 9.68
C ARG A 50 -12.04 -19.71 9.67
N HIS A 51 -12.53 -18.50 9.38
CA HIS A 51 -13.96 -18.23 9.21
C HIS A 51 -14.50 -18.83 7.91
N PHE A 52 -13.75 -18.70 6.81
CA PHE A 52 -14.12 -19.17 5.48
C PHE A 52 -13.01 -20.06 4.91
N PRO A 53 -13.02 -21.37 5.19
CA PRO A 53 -11.97 -22.28 4.72
C PRO A 53 -11.78 -22.31 3.19
N TRP A 54 -12.81 -21.96 2.42
CA TRP A 54 -12.79 -21.90 0.96
C TRP A 54 -12.19 -20.62 0.38
N ILE A 55 -12.05 -19.54 1.17
CA ILE A 55 -11.63 -18.25 0.65
C ILE A 55 -10.14 -18.25 0.30
N MET A 56 -9.81 -17.74 -0.89
CA MET A 56 -8.42 -17.51 -1.27
C MET A 56 -7.94 -16.19 -0.65
N VAL A 57 -6.84 -16.23 0.11
CA VAL A 57 -6.23 -15.01 0.65
C VAL A 57 -4.93 -14.71 -0.08
N LEU A 58 -4.86 -13.53 -0.67
CA LEU A 58 -3.78 -13.09 -1.54
C LEU A 58 -3.02 -11.92 -0.92
N VAL A 59 -1.76 -11.77 -1.32
CA VAL A 59 -0.94 -10.62 -0.98
C VAL A 59 -0.86 -9.72 -2.20
N CYS A 60 -0.94 -8.41 -1.99
CA CYS A 60 -0.89 -7.43 -3.07
C CYS A 60 0.42 -7.53 -3.85
N TRP A 61 0.32 -7.79 -5.16
CA TRP A 61 1.47 -7.89 -6.05
C TRP A 61 2.29 -6.60 -6.12
N ALA A 62 1.62 -5.44 -6.15
CA ALA A 62 2.30 -4.15 -6.15
C ALA A 62 3.13 -3.94 -4.87
N HIS A 63 2.61 -4.37 -3.72
CA HIS A 63 3.36 -4.33 -2.47
C HIS A 63 4.57 -5.28 -2.50
N GLN A 64 4.41 -6.50 -3.05
CA GLN A 64 5.52 -7.45 -3.19
C GLN A 64 6.64 -6.91 -4.09
N ILE A 65 6.31 -6.26 -5.21
CA ILE A 65 7.31 -5.59 -6.06
C ILE A 65 8.05 -4.51 -5.27
N ASN A 66 7.34 -3.68 -4.50
CA ASN A 66 7.98 -2.64 -3.69
C ASN A 66 8.93 -3.21 -2.63
N LEU A 67 8.61 -4.36 -2.04
CA LEU A 67 9.53 -5.05 -1.12
C LEU A 67 10.79 -5.52 -1.85
N ILE A 68 10.66 -6.11 -3.04
CA ILE A 68 11.82 -6.53 -3.85
C ILE A 68 12.69 -5.33 -4.22
N VAL A 69 12.09 -4.21 -4.63
CA VAL A 69 12.82 -2.98 -4.91
C VAL A 69 13.51 -2.46 -3.64
N GLY A 70 12.81 -2.47 -2.50
CA GLY A 70 13.40 -2.11 -1.21
C GLY A 70 14.65 -2.95 -0.89
N ASP A 71 14.55 -4.26 -1.04
CA ASP A 71 15.67 -5.20 -0.84
C ASP A 71 16.81 -4.92 -1.84
N PHE A 72 16.48 -4.67 -3.10
CA PHE A 72 17.46 -4.32 -4.13
C PHE A 72 18.24 -3.05 -3.75
N LEU A 73 17.56 -2.06 -3.19
CA LEU A 73 18.19 -0.83 -2.71
C LEU A 73 19.05 -1.04 -1.46
N THR A 74 18.96 -2.16 -0.75
CA THR A 74 19.89 -2.44 0.37
C THR A 74 21.28 -2.87 -0.10
N PHE A 75 21.42 -3.30 -1.35
CA PHE A 75 22.72 -3.64 -1.91
C PHE A 75 23.56 -2.38 -2.07
N LYS A 76 24.73 -2.36 -1.43
CA LYS A 76 25.71 -1.27 -1.56
C LYS A 76 26.27 -1.26 -2.98
N CYS A 77 25.64 -0.46 -3.84
CA CYS A 77 26.04 -0.21 -5.21
C CYS A 77 26.00 1.29 -5.49
N ASP A 78 26.65 1.72 -6.58
CA ASP A 78 26.74 3.13 -6.96
C ASP A 78 25.36 3.79 -7.15
N LEU A 79 24.33 2.99 -7.43
CA LEU A 79 22.94 3.44 -7.50
C LEU A 79 22.47 4.12 -6.20
N LEU A 80 22.93 3.66 -5.03
CA LEU A 80 22.56 4.29 -3.75
C LEU A 80 23.08 5.72 -3.63
N LEU A 81 24.26 6.01 -4.17
CA LEU A 81 24.81 7.37 -4.19
C LEU A 81 23.96 8.28 -5.08
N ILE A 82 23.55 7.77 -6.25
CA ILE A 82 22.67 8.50 -7.18
C ILE A 82 21.33 8.78 -6.50
N ILE A 83 20.71 7.78 -5.87
CA ILE A 83 19.44 7.94 -5.16
C ILE A 83 19.56 8.97 -4.04
N ALA A 84 20.62 8.93 -3.25
CA ALA A 84 20.86 9.90 -2.18
C ALA A 84 20.97 11.34 -2.73
N GLN A 85 21.68 11.54 -3.84
CA GLN A 85 21.77 12.85 -4.50
C GLN A 85 20.41 13.30 -5.05
N CYS A 86 19.65 12.41 -5.68
CA CYS A 86 18.29 12.71 -6.15
C CYS A 86 17.37 13.12 -4.99
N LEU A 87 17.45 12.44 -3.83
CA LEU A 87 16.67 12.80 -2.64
C LEU A 87 17.02 14.19 -2.13
N GLU A 88 18.29 14.60 -2.18
CA GLU A 88 18.68 15.98 -1.81
C GLU A 88 18.13 17.01 -2.79
N VAL A 89 18.10 16.72 -4.10
CA VAL A 89 17.45 17.59 -5.10
C VAL A 89 15.94 17.72 -4.82
N ILE A 90 15.24 16.60 -4.62
CA ILE A 90 13.80 16.59 -4.28
C ILE A 90 13.54 17.40 -3.01
N LYS A 91 14.34 17.18 -1.98
CA LYS A 91 14.26 17.90 -0.71
C LYS A 91 14.52 19.39 -0.89
N TRP A 92 15.46 19.78 -1.75
CA TRP A 92 15.72 21.19 -2.04
C TRP A 92 14.48 21.84 -2.67
N PHE A 93 13.89 21.25 -3.71
CA PHE A 93 12.67 21.78 -4.34
C PHE A 93 11.52 21.91 -3.32
N ASN A 94 11.25 20.85 -2.54
CA ASN A 94 10.16 20.85 -1.57
C ASN A 94 10.31 21.89 -0.45
N ASN A 95 11.53 22.38 -0.18
CA ASN A 95 11.79 23.38 0.85
C ASN A 95 11.95 24.81 0.31
N HIS A 96 11.87 25.02 -1.01
CA HIS A 96 11.99 26.35 -1.64
C HIS A 96 10.73 26.66 -2.45
N GLY A 97 9.79 27.39 -1.86
CA GLY A 97 8.45 27.60 -2.42
C GLY A 97 8.42 28.16 -3.85
N ALA A 98 9.33 29.08 -4.21
CA ALA A 98 9.42 29.60 -5.57
C ALA A 98 9.88 28.53 -6.58
N ALA A 99 10.87 27.71 -6.20
CA ALA A 99 11.34 26.63 -7.05
C ALA A 99 10.31 25.52 -7.20
N LEU A 100 9.60 25.18 -6.11
CA LEU A 100 8.49 24.22 -6.15
C LEU A 100 7.37 24.69 -7.09
N ALA A 101 6.98 25.97 -7.03
CA ALA A 101 5.95 26.52 -7.90
C ALA A 101 6.33 26.40 -9.39
N LEU A 102 7.59 26.70 -9.75
CA LEU A 102 8.09 26.52 -11.12
C LEU A 102 8.08 25.05 -11.54
N LEU A 103 8.51 24.15 -10.65
CA LEU A 103 8.49 22.71 -10.93
C LEU A 103 7.07 22.19 -11.16
N GLU A 104 6.10 22.62 -10.35
CA GLU A 104 4.69 22.23 -10.49
C GLU A 104 4.08 22.74 -11.80
N GLU A 105 4.46 23.93 -12.27
CA GLU A 105 4.03 24.46 -13.57
C GLU A 105 4.59 23.61 -14.72
N GLU A 106 5.90 23.35 -14.73
CA GLU A 106 6.54 22.52 -15.75
C GLU A 106 6.01 21.08 -15.78
N MET A 107 5.71 20.51 -14.61
CA MET A 107 5.12 19.17 -14.52
C MET A 107 3.73 19.10 -15.16
N LYS A 108 2.92 20.15 -15.03
CA LYS A 108 1.62 20.23 -15.71
C LYS A 108 1.81 20.32 -17.22
N ILE A 109 2.73 21.15 -17.70
CA ILE A 109 3.01 21.29 -19.14
C ILE A 109 3.51 19.97 -19.76
N THR A 110 4.33 19.22 -19.03
CA THR A 110 4.99 18.03 -19.56
C THR A 110 4.11 16.78 -19.52
N TYR A 111 3.28 16.62 -18.48
CA TYR A 111 2.58 15.36 -18.18
C TYR A 111 1.05 15.45 -18.14
N GLN A 112 0.46 16.63 -18.36
CA GLN A 112 -0.99 16.80 -18.58
C GLN A 112 -1.27 17.25 -20.01
#